data_AF-A0A0D0CBN3-F1
#
_entry.id   AF-A0A0D0CBN3-F1
#
_cell.length_a   1.000
_cell.length_b   1.000
_cell.length_c   1.000
_cell.angle_alpha   90.00
_cell.angle_beta   90.00
_cell.angle_gamma   90.00
#
_symmetry.space_group_name_H-M   'P 1'
#
loop_
_entity.id
_entity.type
_entity.pdbx_description
1 polymer ?
#
loop_
_entity_poly.entity_id
_entity_poly.type
_entity_poly.pdbx_seq_one_letter_code
_entity_poly.pdbx_strand_id
1 'polypeptide(L)'
;MKHLDLDIMEDTNDTVPPNPLPILVQSPHLETLNAYCLDLSWPEFCQCDCSSLKKLEIGMLSEATVGQFIGRMPLLEECEFTSTSGFTADAEPASGAVYPSSLRRLIIWLEHSCPAEAWKTLYTPHLTSLSLYVADAASEGTLKEISSSLQRSRAVLRELEISSCYVNEAIDFIYDHPSITHLTIDKEAEDLEEDYEAYLEGLVTHLTIEQETEFIILGPHLQTLTINIHGTFDPVYSQVFAQDIVEMVKSRAVGASLPPGVTALQTFTFKIYPE
;
A
#
# COMPACT_ATOMS: atom_id res chain seq x y z
N MET A 1 -0.66 -19.15 -23.66
CA MET A 1 -1.71 -18.54 -22.81
C MET A 1 -1.16 -17.23 -22.28
N LYS A 2 -1.92 -16.13 -22.33
CA LYS A 2 -1.46 -14.78 -21.90
C LYS A 2 -2.05 -14.33 -20.57
N HIS A 3 -3.26 -14.78 -20.26
CA HIS A 3 -3.95 -14.49 -19.01
C HIS A 3 -4.38 -15.81 -18.40
N LEU A 4 -4.16 -15.95 -17.10
CA LEU A 4 -4.57 -17.10 -16.31
C LEU A 4 -5.15 -16.60 -15.00
N ASP A 5 -6.35 -17.07 -14.70
CA ASP A 5 -7.09 -16.78 -13.48
C ASP A 5 -7.38 -18.12 -12.80
N LEU A 6 -6.86 -18.29 -11.59
CA LEU A 6 -6.97 -19.51 -10.78
C LEU A 6 -7.90 -19.32 -9.58
N ASP A 7 -8.48 -18.13 -9.41
CA ASP A 7 -9.43 -17.80 -8.34
C ASP A 7 -10.78 -18.52 -8.53
N ILE A 8 -11.08 -18.90 -9.78
CA ILE A 8 -12.32 -19.59 -10.19
C ILE A 8 -12.44 -21.02 -9.60
N MET A 9 -11.44 -21.51 -8.85
CA MET A 9 -11.47 -22.87 -8.27
C MET A 9 -12.13 -22.98 -6.89
N GLU A 10 -12.56 -21.88 -6.25
CA GLU A 10 -13.22 -21.92 -4.93
C GLU A 10 -14.68 -22.40 -4.96
N ASP A 11 -15.39 -22.32 -6.08
CA ASP A 11 -16.84 -22.60 -6.14
C ASP A 11 -17.21 -24.11 -6.23
N THR A 12 -16.23 -25.02 -6.18
CA THR A 12 -16.49 -26.46 -6.16
C THR A 12 -16.14 -27.07 -4.81
N ASN A 13 -17.11 -27.03 -3.89
CA ASN A 13 -17.14 -27.88 -2.70
C ASN A 13 -16.73 -29.33 -3.07
N ASP A 14 -15.70 -29.85 -2.41
CA ASP A 14 -15.21 -31.23 -2.39
C ASP A 14 -14.15 -31.70 -3.40
N THR A 15 -13.57 -30.84 -4.25
CA THR A 15 -12.38 -31.23 -5.04
C THR A 15 -11.18 -30.36 -4.73
N VAL A 16 -10.14 -30.97 -4.14
CA VAL A 16 -8.81 -30.35 -4.01
C VAL A 16 -8.42 -29.80 -5.39
N PRO A 17 -8.18 -28.49 -5.53
CA PRO A 17 -7.85 -27.92 -6.82
C PRO A 17 -6.61 -28.64 -7.39
N PRO A 18 -6.60 -28.99 -8.69
CA PRO A 18 -5.45 -29.62 -9.31
C PRO A 18 -4.22 -28.72 -9.11
N ASN A 19 -3.09 -29.32 -8.71
CA ASN A 19 -1.84 -28.59 -8.54
C ASN A 19 -1.60 -27.69 -9.78
N PRO A 20 -1.51 -26.36 -9.62
CA PRO A 20 -1.43 -25.42 -10.74
C PRO A 20 -0.05 -25.40 -11.40
N LEU A 21 0.98 -25.99 -10.76
CA LEU A 21 2.37 -25.92 -11.24
C LEU A 21 2.56 -26.40 -12.68
N PRO A 22 1.98 -27.53 -13.14
CA PRO A 22 2.12 -27.94 -14.53
C PRO A 22 1.58 -26.91 -15.53
N ILE A 23 0.52 -26.18 -15.16
CA ILE A 23 -0.07 -25.13 -16.00
C ILE A 23 0.86 -23.91 -16.05
N LEU A 24 1.38 -23.50 -14.90
CA LEU A 24 2.30 -22.36 -14.79
C LEU A 24 3.63 -22.63 -15.52
N VAL A 25 4.22 -23.81 -15.34
CA VAL A 25 5.46 -24.23 -16.01
C VAL A 25 5.30 -24.27 -17.54
N GLN A 26 4.11 -24.60 -18.05
CA GLN A 26 3.85 -24.66 -19.49
C GLN A 26 3.45 -23.31 -20.10
N SER A 27 3.49 -22.21 -19.34
CA SER A 27 2.98 -20.91 -19.74
C SER A 27 4.04 -19.80 -19.74
N PRO A 28 5.15 -19.91 -20.51
CA PRO A 28 6.25 -18.92 -20.50
C PRO A 28 5.88 -17.54 -21.06
N HIS A 29 4.72 -17.44 -21.72
CA HIS A 29 4.19 -16.19 -22.30
C HIS A 29 3.07 -15.58 -21.45
N LEU A 30 2.93 -16.00 -20.19
CA LEU A 30 1.93 -15.47 -19.29
C LEU A 30 2.24 -14.00 -18.96
N GLU A 31 1.29 -13.11 -19.24
CA GLU A 31 1.39 -11.67 -18.99
C GLU A 31 0.58 -11.27 -17.74
N THR A 32 -0.48 -12.00 -17.41
CA THR A 32 -1.32 -11.77 -16.22
C THR A 32 -1.60 -13.08 -15.49
N LEU A 33 -1.40 -13.08 -14.17
CA LEU A 33 -1.70 -14.20 -13.29
C LEU A 33 -2.51 -13.69 -12.08
N ASN A 34 -3.69 -14.27 -11.87
CA ASN A 34 -4.39 -14.21 -10.59
C ASN A 34 -4.29 -15.60 -9.92
N ALA A 35 -3.78 -15.59 -8.70
CA ALA A 35 -3.38 -16.75 -7.91
C ALA A 35 -3.69 -16.56 -6.42
N TYR A 36 -4.80 -15.90 -6.05
CA TYR A 36 -5.14 -15.65 -4.64
C TYR A 36 -5.22 -16.94 -3.80
N CYS A 37 -5.88 -17.97 -4.30
CA CYS A 37 -6.06 -19.24 -3.58
C CYS A 37 -4.87 -20.21 -3.73
N LEU A 38 -3.76 -19.79 -4.35
CA LEU A 38 -2.62 -20.67 -4.54
C LEU A 38 -1.65 -20.57 -3.35
N ASP A 39 -1.50 -21.67 -2.63
CA ASP A 39 -0.38 -21.87 -1.72
C ASP A 39 0.81 -22.44 -2.52
N LEU A 40 1.71 -21.55 -2.93
CA LEU A 40 2.95 -21.92 -3.62
C LEU A 40 4.13 -21.67 -2.69
N SER A 41 4.95 -22.71 -2.49
CA SER A 41 6.25 -22.52 -1.86
C SER A 41 7.21 -21.80 -2.81
N TRP A 42 8.19 -21.07 -2.26
CA TRP A 42 9.22 -20.43 -3.06
C TRP A 42 9.97 -21.39 -4.03
N PRO A 43 10.36 -22.62 -3.63
CA PRO A 43 10.97 -23.58 -4.55
C PRO A 43 10.07 -24.00 -5.72
N GLU A 44 8.76 -24.08 -5.50
CA GLU A 44 7.79 -24.40 -6.54
C GLU A 44 7.60 -23.23 -7.51
N PHE A 45 7.49 -22.01 -6.98
CA PHE A 45 7.45 -20.80 -7.80
C PHE A 45 8.73 -20.61 -8.64
N CYS A 46 9.89 -21.01 -8.10
CA CYS A 46 11.16 -20.97 -8.81
C CYS A 46 11.20 -21.86 -10.08
N GLN A 47 10.30 -22.84 -10.21
CA GLN A 47 10.21 -23.69 -11.40
C GLN A 47 9.45 -23.01 -12.54
N CYS A 48 8.69 -21.96 -12.25
CA CYS A 48 7.89 -21.24 -13.23
C CYS A 48 8.74 -20.22 -14.01
N ASP A 49 8.45 -20.06 -15.31
CA ASP A 49 8.98 -18.96 -16.13
C ASP A 49 7.99 -17.78 -16.10
N CYS A 50 8.24 -16.84 -15.18
CA CYS A 50 7.45 -15.63 -15.00
C CYS A 50 8.11 -14.40 -15.68
N SER A 51 9.03 -14.61 -16.63
CA SER A 51 9.79 -13.53 -17.26
C SER A 51 8.93 -12.57 -18.10
N SER A 52 7.79 -13.05 -18.61
CA SER A 52 6.82 -12.26 -19.39
C SER A 52 5.73 -11.59 -18.54
N LEU A 53 5.69 -11.85 -17.23
CA LEU A 53 4.58 -11.46 -16.38
C LEU A 53 4.60 -9.94 -16.13
N LYS A 54 3.45 -9.29 -16.35
CA LYS A 54 3.24 -7.85 -16.18
C LYS A 54 2.30 -7.52 -15.04
N LYS A 55 1.32 -8.38 -14.76
CA LYS A 55 0.37 -8.24 -13.66
C LYS A 55 0.30 -9.53 -12.85
N LEU A 56 0.40 -9.40 -11.53
CA LEU A 56 0.30 -10.51 -10.58
C LEU A 56 -0.62 -10.15 -9.42
N GLU A 57 -1.55 -11.04 -9.13
CA GLU A 57 -2.36 -11.04 -7.91
C GLU A 57 -2.08 -12.38 -7.21
N ILE A 58 -1.59 -12.35 -5.97
CA ILE A 58 -1.22 -13.56 -5.23
C ILE A 58 -1.59 -13.44 -3.76
N GLY A 59 -2.10 -14.54 -3.20
CA GLY A 59 -2.47 -14.64 -1.79
C GLY A 59 -1.29 -14.99 -0.93
N MET A 60 -0.84 -16.24 -0.97
CA MET A 60 0.23 -16.72 -0.09
C MET A 60 1.46 -17.15 -0.89
N LEU A 61 2.63 -16.68 -0.44
CA LEU A 61 3.91 -17.20 -0.88
C LEU A 61 4.79 -17.41 0.34
N SER A 62 5.23 -18.65 0.56
CA SER A 62 6.09 -18.99 1.69
C SER A 62 7.59 -18.98 1.32
N GLU A 63 8.44 -18.67 2.30
CA GLU A 63 9.90 -18.91 2.26
C GLU A 63 10.74 -17.99 1.35
N ALA A 64 10.20 -16.86 0.87
CA ALA A 64 10.96 -15.84 0.15
C ALA A 64 10.94 -14.49 0.87
N THR A 65 11.89 -13.60 0.54
CA THR A 65 11.70 -12.16 0.80
C THR A 65 10.88 -11.54 -0.33
N VAL A 66 10.23 -10.39 -0.07
CA VAL A 66 9.42 -9.70 -1.09
C VAL A 66 10.27 -9.27 -2.28
N GLY A 67 11.49 -8.79 -2.04
CA GLY A 67 12.42 -8.37 -3.09
C GLY A 67 12.90 -9.52 -3.98
N GLN A 68 13.19 -10.69 -3.41
CA GLN A 68 13.54 -11.89 -4.17
C GLN A 68 12.39 -12.32 -5.08
N PHE A 69 11.17 -12.32 -4.52
CA PHE A 69 9.97 -12.70 -5.26
C PHE A 69 9.74 -11.80 -6.47
N ILE A 70 9.65 -10.48 -6.25
CA ILE A 70 9.43 -9.50 -7.32
C ILE A 70 10.60 -9.53 -8.32
N GLY A 71 11.83 -9.75 -7.84
CA GLY A 71 13.03 -9.80 -8.67
C GLY A 71 13.04 -10.89 -9.75
N ARG A 72 12.20 -11.92 -9.62
CA ARG A 72 12.05 -12.97 -10.66
C ARG A 72 11.22 -12.51 -11.85
N MET A 73 10.53 -11.38 -11.74
CA MET A 73 9.56 -10.89 -12.72
C MET A 73 9.99 -9.51 -13.23
N PRO A 74 11.01 -9.42 -14.10
CA PRO A 74 11.61 -8.15 -14.51
C PRO A 74 10.66 -7.22 -15.27
N LEU A 75 9.59 -7.78 -15.86
CA LEU A 75 8.56 -7.03 -16.59
C LEU A 75 7.31 -6.75 -15.76
N LEU A 76 7.30 -7.09 -14.46
CA LEU A 76 6.14 -6.87 -13.61
C LEU A 76 5.90 -5.37 -13.42
N GLU A 77 4.70 -4.92 -13.77
CA GLU A 77 4.25 -3.52 -13.69
C GLU A 77 3.25 -3.33 -12.55
N GLU A 78 2.42 -4.35 -12.26
CA GLU A 78 1.40 -4.34 -11.23
C GLU A 78 1.48 -5.61 -10.38
N CYS A 79 1.48 -5.46 -9.05
CA CYS A 79 1.52 -6.58 -8.11
C CYS A 79 0.57 -6.32 -6.93
N GLU A 80 -0.16 -7.35 -6.54
CA GLU A 80 -1.02 -7.35 -5.36
C GLU A 80 -0.71 -8.57 -4.48
N PHE A 81 -0.48 -8.30 -3.19
CA PHE A 81 -0.30 -9.30 -2.14
C PHE A 81 -1.50 -9.26 -1.19
N THR A 82 -2.38 -10.26 -1.22
CA THR A 82 -3.52 -10.33 -0.29
C THR A 82 -3.20 -11.01 1.04
N SER A 83 -2.14 -11.80 1.12
CA SER A 83 -1.55 -12.22 2.39
C SER A 83 -0.03 -12.08 2.35
N THR A 84 0.50 -11.50 3.41
CA THR A 84 1.96 -11.30 3.55
C THR A 84 2.59 -12.27 4.55
N SER A 85 1.79 -13.21 5.06
CA SER A 85 2.11 -14.17 6.12
C SER A 85 3.22 -15.17 5.77
N GLY A 86 3.40 -15.49 4.49
CA GLY A 86 4.40 -16.46 4.06
C GLY A 86 5.81 -15.89 3.86
N PHE A 87 5.97 -14.56 3.78
CA PHE A 87 7.29 -13.96 3.56
C PHE A 87 8.20 -14.13 4.77
N THR A 88 9.50 -14.32 4.51
CA THR A 88 10.52 -14.58 5.55
C THR A 88 11.63 -13.53 5.56
N ALA A 89 12.23 -13.36 6.74
CA ALA A 89 13.46 -12.62 6.98
C ALA A 89 14.72 -13.43 6.64
N ASP A 90 14.63 -14.76 6.64
CA ASP A 90 15.77 -15.69 6.71
C ASP A 90 16.38 -16.03 5.35
N ALA A 91 15.79 -15.58 4.24
CA ALA A 91 16.38 -15.80 2.94
C ALA A 91 17.60 -14.89 2.82
N GLU A 92 18.81 -15.40 3.11
CA GLU A 92 20.06 -14.68 2.94
C GLU A 92 20.05 -14.03 1.54
N PRO A 93 19.87 -12.70 1.43
CA PRO A 93 20.06 -12.07 0.14
C PRO A 93 21.53 -12.31 -0.18
N ALA A 94 21.83 -12.86 -1.36
CA ALA A 94 23.19 -12.89 -1.86
C ALA A 94 23.75 -11.47 -1.67
N SER A 95 24.70 -11.32 -0.75
CA SER A 95 25.00 -10.07 -0.06
C SER A 95 25.04 -8.87 -1.03
N GLY A 96 24.07 -7.94 -0.91
CA GLY A 96 23.97 -6.76 -1.77
C GLY A 96 23.19 -6.93 -3.07
N ALA A 97 22.47 -8.04 -3.28
CA ALA A 97 21.60 -8.23 -4.43
C ALA A 97 20.45 -7.21 -4.40
N VAL A 98 20.49 -6.28 -5.35
CA VAL A 98 19.38 -5.39 -5.66
C VAL A 98 18.64 -6.02 -6.83
N TYR A 99 17.35 -6.31 -6.64
CA TYR A 99 16.51 -6.88 -7.68
C TYR A 99 15.83 -5.74 -8.45
N PRO A 100 16.29 -5.40 -9.67
CA PRO A 100 15.66 -4.34 -10.44
C PRO A 100 14.24 -4.75 -10.81
N SER A 101 13.29 -3.87 -10.54
CA SER A 101 11.87 -4.09 -10.79
C SER A 101 11.31 -2.98 -11.67
N SER A 102 10.46 -3.36 -12.63
CA SER A 102 9.66 -2.44 -13.45
C SER A 102 8.35 -2.02 -12.77
N LEU A 103 8.15 -2.45 -11.52
CA LEU A 103 6.89 -2.30 -10.79
C LEU A 103 6.51 -0.82 -10.65
N ARG A 104 5.28 -0.52 -11.07
CA ARG A 104 4.68 0.82 -11.04
C ARG A 104 3.57 0.93 -9.99
N ARG A 105 2.84 -0.16 -9.77
CA ARG A 105 1.75 -0.25 -8.80
C ARG A 105 1.94 -1.45 -7.90
N LEU A 106 1.81 -1.22 -6.60
CA LEU A 106 1.90 -2.24 -5.57
C LEU A 106 0.71 -2.11 -4.63
N ILE A 107 0.01 -3.22 -4.40
CA ILE A 107 -1.09 -3.31 -3.44
C ILE A 107 -0.69 -4.34 -2.40
N ILE A 108 -0.82 -4.00 -1.13
CA ILE A 108 -0.37 -4.84 -0.02
C ILE A 108 -1.48 -4.90 1.02
N TRP A 109 -1.90 -6.11 1.34
CA TRP A 109 -2.70 -6.42 2.51
C TRP A 109 -1.75 -6.94 3.59
N LEU A 110 -1.55 -6.11 4.62
CA LEU A 110 -0.70 -6.40 5.75
C LEU A 110 -1.53 -7.12 6.82
N GLU A 111 -1.17 -8.37 7.05
CA GLU A 111 -1.71 -9.21 8.12
C GLU A 111 -0.62 -9.42 9.20
N HIS A 112 -1.02 -9.78 10.42
CA HIS A 112 -0.19 -9.92 11.65
C HIS A 112 1.10 -10.76 11.62
N SER A 113 1.54 -11.26 10.47
CA SER A 113 2.57 -12.30 10.38
C SER A 113 3.71 -11.98 9.42
N CYS A 114 3.68 -10.86 8.70
CA CYS A 114 4.79 -10.49 7.82
C CYS A 114 5.92 -9.80 8.60
N PRO A 115 7.13 -10.39 8.68
CA PRO A 115 8.25 -9.75 9.34
C PRO A 115 8.72 -8.53 8.54
N ALA A 116 8.98 -7.41 9.22
CA ALA A 116 9.48 -6.18 8.60
C ALA A 116 10.72 -6.44 7.71
N GLU A 117 11.62 -7.31 8.18
CA GLU A 117 12.83 -7.74 7.47
C GLU A 117 12.58 -8.25 6.04
N ALA A 118 11.43 -8.87 5.76
CA ALA A 118 11.11 -9.38 4.42
C ALA A 118 11.11 -8.29 3.34
N TRP A 119 10.88 -7.04 3.75
CA TRP A 119 10.80 -5.87 2.88
C TRP A 119 12.18 -5.25 2.59
N LYS A 120 13.23 -5.55 3.36
CA LYS A 120 14.58 -4.95 3.24
C LYS A 120 15.21 -5.09 1.85
N THR A 121 14.83 -6.14 1.13
CA THR A 121 15.38 -6.44 -0.20
C THR A 121 14.56 -5.82 -1.34
N LEU A 122 13.43 -5.17 -1.04
CA LEU A 122 12.58 -4.54 -2.02
C LEU A 122 13.30 -3.34 -2.65
N TYR A 123 13.41 -3.36 -3.98
CA TYR A 123 13.96 -2.25 -4.75
C TYR A 123 13.08 -1.91 -5.94
N THR A 124 12.31 -0.83 -5.80
CA THR A 124 11.24 -0.45 -6.74
C THR A 124 11.36 1.01 -7.16
N PRO A 125 12.43 1.39 -7.91
CA PRO A 125 12.70 2.79 -8.27
C PRO A 125 11.63 3.40 -9.19
N HIS A 126 10.81 2.57 -9.81
CA HIS A 126 9.74 2.97 -10.73
C HIS A 126 8.35 2.96 -10.10
N LEU A 127 8.25 2.64 -8.80
CA LEU A 127 6.97 2.61 -8.12
C LEU A 127 6.38 4.01 -8.02
N THR A 128 5.14 4.16 -8.50
CA THR A 128 4.41 5.43 -8.52
C THR A 128 3.10 5.36 -7.75
N SER A 129 2.55 4.17 -7.54
CA SER A 129 1.26 3.94 -6.88
C SER A 129 1.40 2.83 -5.84
N LEU A 130 0.95 3.09 -4.62
CA LEU A 130 0.98 2.16 -3.49
C LEU A 130 -0.36 2.19 -2.76
N SER A 131 -0.96 1.01 -2.56
CA SER A 131 -2.11 0.83 -1.65
C SER A 131 -1.69 -0.09 -0.51
N LEU A 132 -1.91 0.37 0.72
CA LEU A 132 -1.59 -0.32 1.97
C LEU A 132 -2.89 -0.56 2.74
N TYR A 133 -3.31 -1.81 2.85
CA TYR A 133 -4.42 -2.23 3.69
C TYR A 133 -3.83 -2.85 4.95
N VAL A 134 -4.00 -2.17 6.08
CA VAL A 134 -3.42 -2.58 7.36
C VAL A 134 -4.52 -3.19 8.21
N ALA A 135 -4.69 -4.51 8.12
CA ALA A 135 -5.55 -5.23 9.07
C ALA A 135 -4.82 -5.30 10.42
N ASP A 136 -5.58 -5.38 11.53
CA ASP A 136 -5.19 -5.58 12.93
C ASP A 136 -3.67 -5.63 13.23
N ALA A 137 -3.20 -4.86 14.23
CA ALA A 137 -1.84 -4.82 14.80
C ALA A 137 -0.68 -5.29 13.89
N ALA A 138 -0.66 -4.89 12.62
CA ALA A 138 0.54 -4.97 11.81
C ALA A 138 1.65 -4.24 12.59
N SER A 139 2.80 -4.90 12.78
CA SER A 139 3.82 -4.32 13.64
C SER A 139 4.28 -2.98 13.06
N GLU A 140 4.37 -1.94 13.90
CA GLU A 140 4.90 -0.60 13.57
C GLU A 140 6.19 -0.65 12.73
N GLY A 141 6.99 -1.71 12.91
CA GLY A 141 8.20 -1.96 12.12
C GLY A 141 7.98 -2.22 10.63
N THR A 142 6.85 -2.79 10.22
CA THR A 142 6.61 -3.21 8.83
C THR A 142 6.39 -2.01 7.90
N LEU A 143 5.50 -1.09 8.27
CA LEU A 143 5.28 0.15 7.49
C LEU A 143 6.55 0.98 7.40
N LYS A 144 7.30 1.08 8.51
CA LYS A 144 8.59 1.78 8.55
C LYS A 144 9.62 1.17 7.60
N GLU A 145 9.71 -0.15 7.52
CA GLU A 145 10.65 -0.80 6.60
C GLU A 145 10.19 -0.70 5.14
N ILE A 146 8.88 -0.72 4.87
CA ILE A 146 8.34 -0.41 3.54
C ILE A 146 8.74 1.02 3.13
N SER A 147 8.45 2.03 3.96
CA SER A 147 8.85 3.43 3.74
C SER A 147 10.35 3.54 3.47
N SER A 148 11.17 2.96 4.36
CA SER A 148 12.63 2.94 4.25
C SER A 148 13.10 2.31 2.94
N SER A 149 12.45 1.24 2.48
CA SER A 149 12.78 0.55 1.24
C SER A 149 12.40 1.37 0.00
N LEU A 150 11.29 2.10 0.03
CA LEU A 150 10.91 3.04 -1.03
C LEU A 150 11.86 4.23 -1.10
N GLN A 151 12.27 4.78 0.04
CA GLN A 151 13.28 5.85 0.11
C GLN A 151 14.64 5.37 -0.43
N ARG A 152 15.08 4.16 -0.03
CA ARG A 152 16.30 3.50 -0.54
C ARG A 152 16.23 3.28 -2.05
N SER A 153 15.04 2.96 -2.56
CA SER A 153 14.76 2.82 -3.99
C SER A 153 14.72 4.15 -4.74
N ARG A 154 14.64 5.28 -4.02
CA ARG A 154 14.37 6.61 -4.57
C ARG A 154 13.10 6.63 -5.41
N ALA A 155 12.09 5.86 -5.00
CA ALA A 155 10.80 5.82 -5.64
C ALA A 155 10.14 7.20 -5.56
N VAL A 156 9.54 7.65 -6.67
CA VAL A 156 8.76 8.89 -6.71
C VAL A 156 7.29 8.50 -6.60
N LEU A 157 6.86 8.25 -5.37
CA LEU A 157 5.49 7.85 -5.07
C LEU A 157 4.54 9.02 -5.34
N ARG A 158 3.56 8.83 -6.22
CA ARG A 158 2.59 9.86 -6.63
C ARG A 158 1.21 9.61 -6.04
N GLU A 159 0.83 8.35 -5.94
CA GLU A 159 -0.45 7.88 -5.44
C GLU A 159 -0.19 7.00 -4.22
N LEU A 160 -0.87 7.34 -3.12
CA LEU A 160 -0.84 6.57 -1.89
C LEU A 160 -2.26 6.37 -1.40
N GLU A 161 -2.60 5.12 -1.12
CA GLU A 161 -3.81 4.73 -0.41
C GLU A 161 -3.40 4.02 0.88
N ILE A 162 -3.92 4.46 2.01
CA ILE A 162 -3.69 3.84 3.32
C ILE A 162 -5.06 3.53 3.91
N SER A 163 -5.30 2.26 4.24
CA SER A 163 -6.50 1.78 4.92
C SER A 163 -6.16 1.20 6.30
N SER A 164 -7.00 1.48 7.29
CA SER A 164 -6.97 0.88 8.66
C SER A 164 -5.65 1.04 9.46
N CYS A 165 -4.73 1.91 9.03
CA CYS A 165 -3.47 2.21 9.73
C CYS A 165 -3.67 3.12 10.96
N TYR A 166 -2.67 3.20 11.87
CA TYR A 166 -2.60 4.18 12.95
C TYR A 166 -2.19 5.58 12.44
N VAL A 167 -2.66 6.64 13.11
CA VAL A 167 -2.51 8.02 12.58
C VAL A 167 -1.05 8.44 12.49
N ASN A 168 -0.27 8.11 13.51
CA ASN A 168 1.14 8.48 13.58
C ASN A 168 1.95 7.77 12.49
N GLU A 169 1.66 6.49 12.24
CA GLU A 169 2.30 5.73 11.17
C GLU A 169 1.95 6.27 9.78
N ALA A 170 0.69 6.63 9.55
CA ALA A 170 0.27 7.26 8.31
C ALA A 170 0.95 8.62 8.11
N ILE A 171 1.02 9.45 9.16
CA ILE A 171 1.72 10.75 9.13
C ILE A 171 3.20 10.55 8.81
N ASP A 172 3.89 9.66 9.51
CA ASP A 172 5.31 9.38 9.30
C ASP A 172 5.57 8.89 7.87
N PHE A 173 4.71 8.01 7.35
CA PHE A 173 4.81 7.52 5.98
C PHE A 173 4.61 8.64 4.94
N ILE A 174 3.60 9.49 5.11
CA ILE A 174 3.34 10.62 4.20
C ILE A 174 4.50 11.63 4.27
N TYR A 175 5.03 11.86 5.46
CA TYR A 175 6.17 12.75 5.69
C TYR A 175 7.42 12.27 4.94
N ASP A 176 7.69 10.97 4.98
CA ASP A 176 8.82 10.32 4.30
C ASP A 176 8.73 10.36 2.76
N HIS A 177 7.55 10.66 2.21
CA HIS A 177 7.26 10.61 0.79
C HIS A 177 6.63 11.93 0.26
N PRO A 178 7.39 13.03 0.23
CA PRO A 178 6.87 14.35 -0.16
C PRO A 178 6.38 14.46 -1.62
N SER A 179 6.71 13.49 -2.48
CA SER A 179 6.28 13.44 -3.88
C SER A 179 4.81 13.05 -4.07
N ILE A 180 4.11 12.64 -3.00
CA ILE A 180 2.71 12.24 -3.08
C ILE A 180 1.87 13.42 -3.59
N THR A 181 1.04 13.12 -4.59
CA THR A 181 0.13 14.06 -5.24
C THR A 181 -1.34 13.67 -5.03
N HIS A 182 -1.60 12.37 -4.85
CA HIS A 182 -2.92 11.81 -4.62
C HIS A 182 -2.85 10.95 -3.36
N LEU A 183 -3.62 11.33 -2.35
CA LEU A 183 -3.72 10.62 -1.09
C LEU A 183 -5.16 10.17 -0.88
N THR A 184 -5.34 8.87 -0.66
CA THR A 184 -6.58 8.28 -0.18
C THR A 184 -6.33 7.73 1.21
N ILE A 185 -7.15 8.14 2.17
CA ILE A 185 -7.16 7.58 3.51
C ILE A 185 -8.50 6.89 3.67
N ASP A 186 -8.44 5.61 3.99
CA ASP A 186 -9.61 4.79 4.27
C ASP A 186 -9.54 4.30 5.71
N LYS A 187 -10.68 4.33 6.41
CA LYS A 187 -10.74 3.94 7.82
C LYS A 187 -12.03 3.20 8.07
N GLU A 188 -11.88 1.96 8.54
CA GLU A 188 -12.98 1.14 9.05
C GLU A 188 -13.17 1.41 10.55
N ALA A 189 -14.43 1.60 10.98
CA ALA A 189 -14.76 1.93 12.37
C ALA A 189 -14.65 0.73 13.33
N GLU A 190 -14.67 -0.50 12.82
CA GLU A 190 -14.63 -1.72 13.64
C GLU A 190 -13.23 -2.02 14.23
N ASP A 191 -12.18 -1.38 13.72
CA ASP A 191 -10.79 -1.83 13.87
C ASP A 191 -10.00 -1.27 15.08
N LEU A 192 -10.54 -0.45 16.00
CA LEU A 192 -9.71 0.00 17.14
C LEU A 192 -10.48 0.44 18.40
N GLU A 193 -9.87 0.10 19.54
CA GLU A 193 -10.12 0.65 20.89
C GLU A 193 -9.71 2.14 21.04
N GLU A 194 -9.13 2.75 20.01
CA GLU A 194 -8.79 4.17 19.95
C GLU A 194 -9.96 5.03 19.49
N ASP A 195 -10.06 6.22 20.06
CA ASP A 195 -11.06 7.22 19.71
C ASP A 195 -10.85 7.63 18.23
N TYR A 196 -11.70 7.07 17.36
CA TYR A 196 -11.75 7.34 15.92
C TYR A 196 -11.67 8.84 15.58
N GLU A 197 -12.21 9.67 16.47
CA GLU A 197 -12.23 11.12 16.36
C GLU A 197 -10.82 11.70 16.53
N ALA A 198 -10.05 11.20 17.50
CA ALA A 198 -8.67 11.63 17.74
C ALA A 198 -7.75 11.26 16.57
N TYR A 199 -8.00 10.13 15.88
CA TYR A 199 -7.27 9.76 14.67
C TYR A 199 -7.44 10.82 13.58
N LEU A 200 -8.69 11.16 13.27
CA LEU A 200 -8.99 12.08 12.17
C LEU A 200 -8.61 13.52 12.51
N GLU A 201 -8.86 13.96 13.75
CA GLU A 201 -8.41 15.27 14.25
C GLU A 201 -6.89 15.40 14.13
N GLY A 202 -6.15 14.37 14.55
CA GLY A 202 -4.70 14.30 14.43
C GLY A 202 -4.25 14.45 12.98
N LEU A 203 -4.82 13.68 12.06
CA LEU A 203 -4.45 13.73 10.65
C LEU A 203 -4.77 15.10 10.01
N VAL A 204 -5.98 15.62 10.23
CA VAL A 204 -6.43 16.90 9.67
C VAL A 204 -5.59 18.06 10.18
N THR A 205 -5.22 18.04 11.46
CA THR A 205 -4.32 19.03 12.06
C THR A 205 -2.97 19.03 11.36
N HIS A 206 -2.34 17.87 11.15
CA HIS A 206 -1.03 17.78 10.48
C HIS A 206 -1.08 18.12 8.99
N LEU A 207 -2.24 17.92 8.35
CA LEU A 207 -2.47 18.37 6.99
C LEU A 207 -2.79 19.88 6.92
N THR A 208 -3.13 20.56 8.00
CA THR A 208 -3.43 22.00 7.94
C THR A 208 -2.16 22.82 7.82
N ILE A 209 -2.14 23.81 6.92
CA ILE A 209 -1.00 24.72 6.74
C ILE A 209 -1.21 25.96 7.60
N GLU A 210 -0.44 26.07 8.67
CA GLU A 210 -0.38 27.27 9.50
C GLU A 210 0.55 28.32 8.86
N GLN A 211 0.12 29.58 8.79
CA GLN A 211 0.86 30.66 8.11
C GLN A 211 2.04 31.22 8.93
N GLU A 212 2.06 30.98 10.24
CA GLU A 212 2.98 31.66 11.17
C GLU A 212 4.14 30.78 11.64
N THR A 213 4.23 29.55 11.18
CA THR A 213 5.15 28.55 11.73
C THR A 213 6.07 27.97 10.64
N GLU A 214 7.37 27.85 10.96
CA GLU A 214 8.38 27.19 10.11
C GLU A 214 8.22 25.65 10.09
N PHE A 215 6.98 25.15 10.19
CA PHE A 215 6.74 23.71 10.26
C PHE A 215 6.92 23.05 8.90
N ILE A 216 7.25 21.76 8.97
CA ILE A 216 7.37 20.91 7.81
C ILE A 216 5.97 20.58 7.33
N ILE A 217 5.70 20.94 6.08
CA ILE A 217 4.37 20.79 5.48
C ILE A 217 4.20 19.35 5.03
N LEU A 218 3.25 18.64 5.64
CA LEU A 218 2.92 17.27 5.27
C LEU A 218 2.34 17.23 3.84
N GLY A 219 2.88 16.39 2.97
CA GLY A 219 2.43 16.29 1.57
C GLY A 219 2.46 17.64 0.83
N PRO A 220 3.63 18.27 0.62
CA PRO A 220 3.73 19.60 0.02
C PRO A 220 3.25 19.62 -1.45
N HIS A 221 3.25 18.47 -2.13
CA HIS A 221 2.79 18.34 -3.52
C HIS A 221 1.37 17.76 -3.65
N LEU A 222 0.64 17.63 -2.53
CA LEU A 222 -0.70 17.06 -2.50
C LEU A 222 -1.68 17.90 -3.33
N GLN A 223 -2.29 17.28 -4.34
CA GLN A 223 -3.28 17.88 -5.25
C GLN A 223 -4.67 17.30 -5.04
N THR A 224 -4.74 16.02 -4.67
CA THR A 224 -5.99 15.30 -4.44
C THR A 224 -5.94 14.62 -3.08
N LEU A 225 -6.96 14.87 -2.26
CA LEU A 225 -7.16 14.20 -0.98
C LEU A 225 -8.55 13.57 -0.95
N THR A 226 -8.60 12.27 -0.69
CA THR A 226 -9.83 11.52 -0.44
C THR A 226 -9.77 10.95 0.97
N ILE A 227 -10.81 11.21 1.77
CA ILE A 227 -10.99 10.59 3.08
C ILE A 227 -12.30 9.81 3.03
N ASN A 228 -12.19 8.49 3.20
CA ASN A 228 -13.28 7.55 3.31
C ASN A 228 -13.41 7.09 4.76
N ILE A 229 -14.65 7.04 5.22
CA ILE A 229 -15.01 6.63 6.58
C ILE A 229 -16.10 5.58 6.46
N HIS A 230 -15.87 4.40 7.02
CA HIS A 230 -16.91 3.35 7.11
C HIS A 230 -17.31 3.17 8.56
N GLY A 231 -18.61 3.28 8.86
CA GLY A 231 -19.16 3.06 10.19
C GLY A 231 -20.08 4.16 10.71
N THR A 232 -20.34 4.13 12.02
CA THR A 232 -21.23 5.09 12.69
C THR A 232 -20.47 6.30 13.21
N PHE A 233 -20.96 7.51 12.88
CA PHE A 233 -20.32 8.78 13.22
C PHE A 233 -21.16 9.54 14.25
N ASP A 234 -20.57 10.02 15.36
CA ASP A 234 -21.30 10.81 16.36
C ASP A 234 -21.66 12.21 15.79
N PRO A 235 -22.95 12.59 15.77
CA PRO A 235 -23.39 13.88 15.24
C PRO A 235 -22.78 15.11 15.93
N VAL A 236 -22.40 15.03 17.21
CA VAL A 236 -21.85 16.17 17.95
C VAL A 236 -20.43 16.47 17.49
N TYR A 237 -19.60 15.43 17.39
CA TYR A 237 -18.22 15.54 16.91
C TYR A 237 -18.16 15.85 15.41
N SER A 238 -19.20 15.50 14.65
CA SER A 238 -19.30 15.83 13.23
C SER A 238 -19.21 17.32 12.93
N GLN A 239 -19.66 18.19 13.84
CA GLN A 239 -19.62 19.64 13.61
C GLN A 239 -18.24 20.24 13.80
N VAL A 240 -17.52 19.82 14.86
CA VAL A 240 -16.15 20.27 15.12
C VAL A 240 -15.24 19.75 14.03
N PHE A 241 -15.31 18.44 13.76
CA PHE A 241 -14.52 17.80 12.72
C PHE A 241 -14.78 18.39 11.30
N ALA A 242 -16.04 18.73 10.98
CA ALA A 242 -16.34 19.40 9.72
C ALA A 242 -15.71 20.80 9.63
N GLN A 243 -15.58 21.53 10.75
CA GLN A 243 -14.87 22.82 10.76
C GLN A 243 -13.39 22.62 10.50
N ASP A 244 -12.75 21.64 11.15
CA ASP A 244 -11.33 21.34 10.96
C ASP A 244 -11.02 20.95 9.52
N ILE A 245 -11.87 20.11 8.89
CA ILE A 245 -11.76 19.80 7.46
C ILE A 245 -11.83 21.07 6.61
N VAL A 246 -12.79 21.95 6.89
CA VAL A 246 -12.97 23.19 6.12
C VAL A 246 -11.75 24.10 6.25
N GLU A 247 -11.18 24.21 7.45
CA GLU A 247 -9.96 24.98 7.71
C GLU A 247 -8.76 24.38 6.97
N MET A 248 -8.55 23.06 7.08
CA MET A 248 -7.51 22.33 6.36
C MET A 248 -7.61 22.57 4.84
N VAL A 249 -8.80 22.38 4.25
CA VAL A 249 -9.01 22.57 2.81
C VAL A 249 -8.73 24.01 2.40
N LYS A 250 -9.21 25.00 3.17
CA LYS A 250 -8.95 26.43 2.89
C LYS A 250 -7.46 26.76 2.95
N SER A 251 -6.75 26.22 3.94
CA SER A 251 -5.31 26.43 4.11
C SER A 251 -4.52 25.95 2.89
N ARG A 252 -5.01 24.93 2.18
CA ARG A 252 -4.37 24.33 1.00
C ARG A 252 -4.90 24.80 -0.36
N ALA A 253 -6.09 25.39 -0.44
CA ALA A 253 -6.72 25.69 -1.73
C ALA A 253 -6.21 27.00 -2.38
N VAL A 254 -5.75 27.97 -1.58
CA VAL A 254 -5.44 29.33 -2.07
C VAL A 254 -3.96 29.44 -2.42
N GLY A 255 -3.62 29.12 -3.68
CA GLY A 255 -2.23 29.10 -4.16
C GLY A 255 -1.39 30.36 -3.91
N ALA A 256 -2.01 31.55 -3.82
CA ALA A 256 -1.31 32.81 -3.55
C ALA A 256 -0.85 32.99 -2.09
N SER A 257 -1.44 32.26 -1.15
CA SER A 257 -1.07 32.27 0.28
C SER A 257 -0.24 31.05 0.68
N LEU A 258 0.06 30.14 -0.26
CA LEU A 258 0.82 28.94 0.05
C LEU A 258 2.32 29.25 0.18
N PRO A 259 3.01 28.57 1.10
CA PRO A 259 4.46 28.62 1.17
C PRO A 259 5.14 28.18 -0.15
N PRO A 260 6.33 28.69 -0.47
CA PRO A 260 7.05 28.30 -1.67
C PRO A 260 7.25 26.78 -1.77
N GLY A 261 6.98 26.21 -2.95
CA GLY A 261 7.13 24.78 -3.22
C GLY A 261 5.90 23.93 -2.87
N VAL A 262 4.88 24.52 -2.24
CA VAL A 262 3.62 23.83 -1.94
C VAL A 262 2.65 23.96 -3.11
N THR A 263 1.95 22.88 -3.43
CA THR A 263 0.93 22.84 -4.46
C THR A 263 -0.45 23.02 -3.85
N ALA A 264 -1.32 23.75 -4.54
CA ALA A 264 -2.69 23.91 -4.09
C ALA A 264 -3.47 22.60 -4.20
N LEU A 265 -4.26 22.30 -3.18
CA LEU A 265 -5.22 21.20 -3.19
C LEU A 265 -6.32 21.52 -4.23
N GLN A 266 -6.40 20.70 -5.27
CA GLN A 266 -7.33 20.88 -6.39
C GLN A 266 -8.64 20.15 -6.13
N THR A 267 -8.55 18.94 -5.58
CA THR A 267 -9.70 18.07 -5.32
C THR A 267 -9.67 17.59 -3.88
N PHE A 268 -10.80 17.78 -3.19
CA PHE A 268 -11.05 17.20 -1.88
C PHE A 268 -12.33 16.39 -1.94
N THR A 269 -12.26 15.15 -1.48
CA THR A 269 -13.41 14.25 -1.38
C THR A 269 -13.50 13.73 0.05
N PHE A 270 -14.67 13.87 0.65
CA PHE A 270 -14.99 13.30 1.95
C PHE A 270 -16.23 12.43 1.81
N LYS A 271 -16.12 11.16 2.20
CA LYS A 271 -17.22 10.19 2.10
C LYS A 271 -17.39 9.47 3.42
N ILE A 272 -18.65 9.39 3.85
CA ILE A 272 -19.07 8.58 4.99
C ILE A 272 -19.98 7.48 4.44
N TYR A 273 -19.65 6.25 4.75
CA TYR A 273 -20.41 5.05 4.43
C TYR A 273 -21.03 4.54 5.73
N PRO A 274 -22.31 4.85 5.99
CA PRO A 274 -23.00 4.29 7.15
C PRO A 274 -23.23 2.79 6.95
N GLU A 275 -23.10 2.01 8.03
CA GLU A 275 -23.55 0.62 8.11
C GLU A 275 -25.06 0.46 7.88
#